data_AF-A0A5N3V3X7-F1
#
_entry.id   AF-A0A5N3V3X7-F1
#
_cell.length_a   1.000
_cell.length_b   1.000
_cell.length_c   1.000
_cell.angle_alpha   90.00
_cell.angle_beta   90.00
_cell.angle_gamma   90.00
#
_symmetry.space_group_name_H-M   'P 1'
#
loop_
_entity.id
_entity.type
_entity.pdbx_description
1 polymer ?
#
loop_
_entity_poly.entity_id
_entity_poly.type
_entity_poly.pdbx_seq_one_letter_code
_entity_poly.pdbx_strand_id
1 'polypeptide(L)'
;CVSIWSRDYILGTEDVVVEVTANDAVRFYPWTIDNKYYSADINLCVVPNKFLVTAEIAESVQAFVVYFDSTQKSGLDSVSSWLPLAESWLPEVMILVCDRVSENGINRQKAQEWCIKHGFELVELSPEELPEEDDPMLDLDIQELASLTTGGGDLENFERLFSKLKEMKDKAATLPHEQRKMHAEKVAKAFWMAIGGDRDEIEGLSSDEEH
;
A
#
# COMPACT_ATOMS: atom_id res chain seq x y z
N CYS A 1 12.45 -10.17 -8.78
CA CYS A 1 12.57 -9.28 -9.95
C CYS A 1 12.85 -7.88 -9.45
N VAL A 2 14.02 -7.36 -9.78
CA VAL A 2 14.39 -5.96 -9.50
C VAL A 2 14.11 -5.18 -10.78
N SER A 3 13.32 -4.12 -10.69
CA SER A 3 13.03 -3.22 -11.80
C SER A 3 13.77 -1.89 -11.60
N ILE A 4 14.58 -1.51 -12.58
CA ILE A 4 15.40 -0.29 -12.58
C ILE A 4 14.93 0.65 -13.71
N TRP A 5 14.64 1.91 -13.37
CA TRP A 5 14.29 2.99 -14.31
C TRP A 5 15.54 3.67 -14.90
N SER A 6 15.41 4.38 -16.03
CA SER A 6 16.44 5.23 -16.65
C SER A 6 15.81 6.31 -17.51
N ARG A 7 16.28 7.57 -17.38
CA ARG A 7 16.14 8.61 -18.42
C ARG A 7 17.54 8.97 -18.92
N ASP A 8 17.91 8.51 -20.11
CA ASP A 8 18.05 9.37 -21.30
C ASP A 8 18.77 8.68 -22.48
N TYR A 9 18.14 8.81 -23.67
CA TYR A 9 18.62 8.75 -25.05
C TYR A 9 19.86 7.92 -25.45
N ILE A 10 19.65 6.85 -26.24
CA ILE A 10 20.50 6.49 -27.39
C ILE A 10 19.63 6.12 -28.61
N LEU A 11 19.97 6.75 -29.73
CA LEU A 11 19.38 6.70 -31.07
C LEU A 11 19.28 5.27 -31.66
N GLY A 12 18.22 5.02 -32.44
CA GLY A 12 18.34 4.20 -33.65
C GLY A 12 17.36 3.04 -33.82
N THR A 13 16.35 3.29 -34.66
CA THR A 13 15.76 2.40 -35.69
C THR A 13 15.17 1.03 -35.30
N GLU A 14 13.86 0.94 -35.52
CA GLU A 14 13.07 -0.13 -36.17
C GLU A 14 13.39 -1.61 -35.92
N ASP A 15 12.29 -2.32 -35.60
CA ASP A 15 12.00 -3.75 -35.71
C ASP A 15 12.57 -4.75 -34.69
N VAL A 16 11.60 -5.36 -33.96
CA VAL A 16 11.37 -6.79 -33.67
C VAL A 16 12.59 -7.67 -33.31
N VAL A 17 12.44 -8.42 -32.20
CA VAL A 17 12.59 -9.89 -32.08
C VAL A 17 12.80 -10.21 -30.59
N VAL A 18 11.81 -10.84 -29.97
CA VAL A 18 11.98 -11.50 -28.67
C VAL A 18 12.74 -12.79 -28.91
N GLU A 19 14.07 -12.73 -28.86
CA GLU A 19 14.90 -13.92 -28.85
C GLU A 19 15.01 -14.49 -27.44
N VAL A 20 14.33 -15.62 -27.25
CA VAL A 20 14.39 -16.46 -26.05
C VAL A 20 15.76 -17.13 -26.00
N THR A 21 16.70 -16.65 -25.18
CA THR A 21 17.77 -17.49 -24.62
C THR A 21 18.32 -16.94 -23.29
N ALA A 22 18.62 -17.88 -22.37
CA ALA A 22 19.20 -17.73 -21.02
C ALA A 22 18.31 -17.16 -19.89
N ASN A 23 18.06 -17.99 -18.87
CA ASN A 23 17.31 -17.66 -17.64
C ASN A 23 18.06 -16.71 -16.68
N ASP A 24 19.26 -16.24 -17.05
CA ASP A 24 20.20 -15.52 -16.17
C ASP A 24 20.67 -14.18 -16.78
N ALA A 25 19.99 -13.70 -17.82
CA ALA A 25 20.29 -12.42 -18.45
C ALA A 25 19.41 -11.30 -17.90
N VAL A 26 19.97 -10.09 -17.82
CA VAL A 26 19.20 -8.86 -17.57
C VAL A 26 18.26 -8.62 -18.76
N ARG A 27 16.99 -8.29 -18.48
CA ARG A 27 15.97 -8.05 -19.51
C ARG A 27 15.48 -6.62 -19.44
N PHE A 28 15.35 -5.98 -20.60
CA PHE A 28 14.82 -4.63 -20.70
C PHE A 28 13.47 -4.66 -21.41
N TYR A 29 12.49 -3.96 -20.86
CA TYR A 29 11.18 -3.77 -21.46
C TYR A 29 10.94 -2.27 -21.64
N PRO A 30 11.20 -1.73 -22.85
CA PRO A 30 10.84 -0.36 -23.17
C PRO A 30 9.32 -0.23 -23.22
N TRP A 31 8.81 0.81 -22.60
CA TRP A 31 7.39 1.12 -22.54
C TRP A 31 7.19 2.63 -22.58
N THR A 32 6.43 3.11 -23.57
CA THR A 32 6.00 4.51 -23.64
C THR A 32 4.64 4.64 -22.98
N ILE A 33 4.56 5.45 -21.92
CA ILE A 33 3.30 5.97 -21.42
C ILE A 33 2.94 7.16 -22.29
N ASP A 34 1.76 7.13 -22.90
CA ASP A 34 1.22 8.23 -23.68
C ASP A 34 -0.23 8.49 -23.24
N ASN A 35 -0.48 9.62 -22.61
CA ASN A 35 -1.81 10.02 -22.15
C ASN A 35 -2.08 11.50 -22.49
N LYS A 36 -3.28 11.99 -22.14
CA LYS A 36 -3.72 13.36 -22.47
C LYS A 36 -2.89 14.47 -21.83
N TYR A 37 -2.08 14.16 -20.82
CA TYR A 37 -1.36 15.11 -19.98
C TYR A 37 0.14 15.07 -20.21
N TYR A 38 0.69 13.91 -20.57
CA TYR A 38 2.11 13.73 -20.86
C TYR A 38 2.37 12.44 -21.66
N SER A 39 3.54 12.42 -22.29
CA SER A 39 4.16 11.21 -22.82
C SER A 39 5.52 11.01 -22.15
N ALA A 40 5.85 9.79 -21.77
CA ALA A 40 7.11 9.44 -21.11
C ALA A 40 7.56 8.05 -21.55
N ASP A 41 8.84 7.93 -21.86
CA ASP A 41 9.48 6.64 -22.12
C ASP A 41 10.03 6.06 -20.82
N ILE A 42 9.70 4.81 -20.56
CA ILE A 42 10.09 4.03 -19.39
C ILE A 42 10.85 2.81 -19.90
N ASN A 43 11.96 2.48 -19.25
CA ASN A 43 12.62 1.20 -19.44
C ASN A 43 12.52 0.41 -18.14
N LEU A 44 11.82 -0.73 -18.19
CA LEU A 44 11.79 -1.67 -17.08
C LEU A 44 12.97 -2.64 -17.22
N CYS A 45 13.97 -2.50 -16.37
CA CYS A 45 15.13 -3.41 -16.36
C CYS A 45 14.95 -4.48 -15.29
N VAL A 46 14.70 -5.73 -15.69
CA VAL A 46 14.58 -6.89 -14.79
C VAL A 46 15.93 -7.55 -14.58
N VAL A 47 16.42 -7.49 -13.34
CA VAL A 47 17.70 -8.09 -12.94
C VAL A 47 17.45 -9.35 -12.10
N PRO A 48 17.87 -10.55 -12.56
CA PRO A 48 17.74 -11.80 -11.80
C PRO A 48 18.64 -11.86 -10.56
N ASN A 49 19.82 -11.24 -10.64
CA ASN A 49 20.85 -11.28 -9.61
C ASN A 49 21.60 -9.94 -9.55
N LYS A 50 21.84 -9.43 -8.33
CA LYS A 50 22.55 -8.17 -8.09
C LYS A 50 23.95 -8.08 -8.69
N PHE A 51 24.61 -9.22 -8.93
CA PHE A 51 25.93 -9.23 -9.61
C PHE A 51 25.86 -8.87 -11.10
N LEU A 52 24.66 -8.83 -11.69
CA LEU A 52 24.43 -8.45 -13.08
C LEU A 52 24.13 -6.95 -13.25
N VAL A 53 24.09 -6.18 -12.15
CA VAL A 53 23.92 -4.73 -12.21
C VAL A 53 25.23 -4.12 -12.72
N THR A 54 25.20 -3.51 -13.90
CA THR A 54 26.30 -2.73 -14.46
C THR A 54 26.29 -1.30 -13.92
N ALA A 55 27.40 -0.57 -14.09
CA ALA A 55 27.47 0.85 -13.73
C ALA A 55 26.42 1.68 -14.48
N GLU A 56 26.23 1.41 -15.78
CA GLU A 56 25.21 2.09 -16.59
C GLU A 56 23.80 1.90 -16.03
N ILE A 57 23.47 0.68 -15.60
CA ILE A 57 22.17 0.40 -14.97
C ILE A 57 22.07 1.17 -13.64
N ALA A 58 23.10 1.09 -12.79
CA ALA A 58 23.15 1.71 -11.47
C ALA A 58 23.00 3.24 -11.50
N GLU A 59 23.66 3.91 -12.45
CA GLU A 59 23.60 5.38 -12.61
C GLU A 59 22.26 5.86 -13.15
N SER A 60 21.51 4.96 -13.78
CA SER A 60 20.25 5.32 -14.43
C SER A 60 19.02 5.15 -13.53
N VAL A 61 19.12 4.39 -12.43
CA VAL A 61 17.99 4.01 -11.55
C VAL A 61 17.22 5.23 -11.04
N GLN A 62 15.95 5.36 -11.43
CA GLN A 62 15.05 6.36 -10.85
C GLN A 62 14.07 5.77 -9.82
N ALA A 63 13.68 4.52 -10.01
CA ALA A 63 12.84 3.77 -9.09
C ALA A 63 13.37 2.35 -8.94
N PHE A 64 13.16 1.78 -7.76
CA PHE A 64 13.55 0.43 -7.40
C PHE A 64 12.33 -0.35 -6.91
N VAL A 65 11.93 -1.36 -7.68
CA VAL A 65 10.83 -2.25 -7.33
C VAL A 65 11.39 -3.62 -7.02
N VAL A 66 11.02 -4.21 -5.88
CA VAL A 66 11.50 -5.53 -5.46
C VAL A 66 10.37 -6.39 -4.92
N TYR A 67 10.29 -7.63 -5.41
CA TYR A 67 9.33 -8.62 -4.94
C TYR A 67 9.89 -9.44 -3.76
N PHE A 68 9.05 -9.70 -2.76
CA PHE A 68 9.32 -10.67 -1.69
C PHE A 68 8.19 -11.68 -1.55
N ASP A 69 8.54 -12.89 -1.12
CA ASP A 69 7.58 -13.93 -0.77
C ASP A 69 7.19 -13.77 0.70
N SER A 70 5.96 -13.31 0.95
CA SER A 70 5.46 -13.09 2.31
C SER A 70 5.21 -14.40 3.07
N THR A 71 5.04 -15.53 2.39
CA THR A 71 4.76 -16.83 3.04
C THR A 71 5.99 -17.36 3.80
N GLN A 72 7.17 -16.87 3.42
CA GLN A 72 8.44 -17.23 4.04
C GLN A 72 8.81 -16.20 5.11
N LYS A 73 9.12 -16.64 6.33
CA LYS A 73 9.56 -15.75 7.41
C LYS A 73 10.86 -14.99 7.09
N SER A 74 11.69 -15.57 6.22
CA SER A 74 12.93 -15.04 5.67
C SER A 74 12.73 -14.31 4.32
N GLY A 75 11.49 -14.06 3.90
CA GLY A 75 11.19 -13.43 2.60
C GLY A 75 11.88 -12.08 2.42
N LEU A 76 12.02 -11.31 3.50
CA LEU A 76 12.71 -10.02 3.50
C LEU A 76 14.23 -10.14 3.51
N ASP A 77 14.81 -11.27 3.91
CA ASP A 77 16.28 -11.43 4.00
C ASP A 77 16.93 -11.29 2.61
N SER A 78 16.27 -11.84 1.59
CA SER A 78 16.70 -11.73 0.19
C SER A 78 16.68 -10.28 -0.28
N VAL A 79 15.64 -9.53 0.09
CA VAL A 79 15.47 -8.10 -0.24
C VAL A 79 16.49 -7.25 0.50
N SER A 80 16.72 -7.51 1.79
CA SER A 80 17.70 -6.78 2.60
C SER A 80 19.11 -6.85 2.03
N SER A 81 19.43 -7.90 1.27
CA SER A 81 20.72 -8.02 0.57
C SER A 81 20.93 -7.01 -0.57
N TRP A 82 19.87 -6.32 -1.02
CA TRP A 82 19.88 -5.26 -2.03
C TRP A 82 19.98 -3.86 -1.45
N LEU A 83 19.73 -3.67 -0.14
CA LEU A 83 19.76 -2.35 0.51
C LEU A 83 21.07 -1.59 0.29
N PRO A 84 22.27 -2.21 0.38
CA PRO A 84 23.52 -1.46 0.14
C PRO A 84 23.62 -0.89 -1.28
N LEU A 85 22.97 -1.54 -2.25
CA LEU A 85 22.93 -1.05 -3.62
C LEU A 85 21.88 0.05 -3.77
N ALA A 86 20.69 -0.12 -3.19
CA ALA A 86 19.65 0.91 -3.19
C ALA A 86 20.12 2.21 -2.52
N GLU A 87 20.88 2.11 -1.42
CA GLU A 87 21.52 3.26 -0.75
C GLU A 87 22.53 3.98 -1.65
N SER A 88 23.15 3.27 -2.61
CA SER A 88 24.08 3.87 -3.57
C SER A 88 23.38 4.54 -4.75
N TRP A 89 22.23 4.00 -5.16
CA TRP A 89 21.46 4.49 -6.30
C TRP A 89 20.59 5.69 -5.94
N LEU A 90 20.16 5.78 -4.67
CA LEU A 90 19.25 6.82 -4.17
C LEU A 90 18.01 7.04 -5.08
N PRO A 91 17.25 5.97 -5.40
CA PRO A 91 16.05 6.11 -6.21
C PRO A 91 15.02 7.00 -5.52
N GLU A 92 14.28 7.79 -6.29
CA GLU A 92 13.20 8.64 -5.76
C GLU A 92 12.01 7.80 -5.28
N VAL A 93 11.81 6.63 -5.88
CA VAL A 93 10.69 5.73 -5.59
C VAL A 93 11.21 4.34 -5.24
N MET A 94 10.81 3.80 -4.09
CA MET A 94 11.16 2.45 -3.64
C MET A 94 9.88 1.68 -3.33
N ILE A 95 9.65 0.55 -4.02
CA ILE A 95 8.41 -0.23 -3.87
C ILE A 95 8.76 -1.67 -3.49
N LEU A 96 8.20 -2.13 -2.38
CA LEU A 96 8.24 -3.52 -1.93
C LEU A 96 6.94 -4.20 -2.34
N VAL A 97 7.04 -5.21 -3.21
CA VAL A 97 5.88 -5.90 -3.77
C VAL A 97 5.76 -7.30 -3.18
N CYS A 98 4.53 -7.70 -2.84
CA CYS A 98 4.19 -9.11 -2.63
C CYS A 98 2.84 -9.41 -3.28
N ASP A 99 2.50 -10.69 -3.41
CA ASP A 99 1.16 -11.06 -3.87
C ASP A 99 0.12 -10.67 -2.81
N ARG A 100 0.25 -11.25 -1.62
CA ARG A 100 -0.52 -10.92 -0.43
C ARG A 100 0.35 -11.10 0.81
N VAL A 101 0.17 -10.28 1.83
CA VAL A 101 0.82 -10.48 3.14
C VAL A 101 0.30 -11.74 3.84
N SER A 102 1.18 -12.46 4.54
CA SER A 102 0.83 -13.75 5.15
C SER A 102 0.97 -13.69 6.67
N GLU A 103 -0.10 -14.03 7.39
CA GLU A 103 -0.09 -14.15 8.86
C GLU A 103 0.89 -15.24 9.35
N ASN A 104 1.16 -16.26 8.53
CA ASN A 104 2.06 -17.37 8.90
C ASN A 104 3.54 -17.10 8.57
N GLY A 105 3.81 -16.08 7.76
CA GLY A 105 5.16 -15.70 7.32
C GLY A 105 5.53 -14.30 7.78
N ILE A 106 5.49 -13.36 6.84
CA ILE A 106 5.64 -11.93 7.07
C ILE A 106 4.24 -11.31 6.96
N ASN A 107 3.71 -10.93 8.12
CA ASN A 107 2.43 -10.23 8.20
C ASN A 107 2.56 -8.77 7.76
N ARG A 108 1.42 -8.11 7.58
CA ARG A 108 1.36 -6.72 7.12
C ARG A 108 2.14 -5.76 8.00
N GLN A 109 1.99 -5.88 9.32
CA GLN A 109 2.68 -5.03 10.28
C GLN A 109 4.20 -5.11 10.10
N LYS A 110 4.76 -6.32 10.04
CA LYS A 110 6.20 -6.52 9.88
C LYS A 110 6.70 -6.00 8.53
N ALA A 111 5.94 -6.19 7.46
CA ALA A 111 6.27 -5.65 6.14
C ALA A 111 6.27 -4.11 6.15
N GLN A 112 5.24 -3.49 6.73
CA GLN A 112 5.13 -2.03 6.84
C GLN A 112 6.22 -1.41 7.72
N GLU A 113 6.52 -2.00 8.88
CA GLU A 113 7.63 -1.56 9.74
C GLU A 113 8.97 -1.62 9.00
N TRP A 114 9.18 -2.68 8.20
CA TRP A 114 10.36 -2.80 7.35
C TRP A 114 10.38 -1.71 6.25
N CYS A 115 9.25 -1.47 5.60
CA CYS A 115 9.08 -0.44 4.59
C CYS A 115 9.40 0.96 5.13
N ILE A 116 8.80 1.37 6.25
CA ILE A 116 9.06 2.66 6.90
C ILE A 116 10.54 2.81 7.25
N LYS A 117 11.15 1.75 7.77
CA LYS A 117 12.56 1.77 8.17
C LYS A 117 13.51 2.00 6.99
N HIS A 118 13.17 1.48 5.80
CA HIS A 118 14.03 1.51 4.62
C HIS A 118 13.54 2.46 3.52
N GLY A 119 12.44 3.18 3.74
CA GLY A 119 11.86 4.13 2.79
C GLY A 119 11.07 3.50 1.63
N PHE A 120 10.66 2.24 1.77
CA PHE A 120 9.84 1.55 0.75
C PHE A 120 8.36 1.81 0.96
N GLU A 121 7.59 1.71 -0.12
CA GLU A 121 6.15 1.62 -0.12
C GLU A 121 5.72 0.17 -0.33
N LEU A 122 4.80 -0.35 0.49
CA LEU A 122 4.30 -1.73 0.37
C LEU A 122 3.15 -1.78 -0.64
N VAL A 123 3.26 -2.64 -1.64
CA VAL A 123 2.20 -2.92 -2.62
C VAL A 123 1.87 -4.41 -2.60
N GLU A 124 0.59 -4.72 -2.38
CA GLU A 124 0.04 -6.08 -2.52
C GLU A 124 -0.64 -6.19 -3.89
N LEU A 125 -0.27 -7.20 -4.68
CA LEU A 125 -0.85 -7.42 -6.01
C LEU A 125 -2.27 -7.99 -5.93
N SER A 126 -2.55 -8.74 -4.87
CA SER A 126 -3.82 -9.40 -4.60
C SER A 126 -4.22 -9.13 -3.14
N PRO A 127 -4.53 -7.88 -2.78
CA PRO A 127 -4.93 -7.53 -1.42
C PRO A 127 -6.17 -8.33 -1.00
N GLU A 128 -6.34 -8.52 0.30
CA GLU A 128 -7.54 -9.17 0.81
C GLU A 128 -8.77 -8.30 0.54
N GLU A 129 -9.58 -8.71 -0.45
CA GLU A 129 -10.94 -8.23 -0.63
C GLU A 129 -11.72 -8.61 0.63
N LEU A 130 -11.93 -7.62 1.50
CA LEU A 130 -12.78 -7.80 2.65
C LEU A 130 -14.21 -7.99 2.14
N PRO A 131 -14.96 -8.98 2.65
CA PRO A 131 -16.38 -8.95 2.44
C PRO A 131 -16.91 -7.64 3.04
N GLU A 132 -17.71 -6.90 2.28
CA GLU A 132 -18.54 -5.80 2.79
C GLU A 132 -19.54 -6.42 3.79
N GLU A 133 -19.07 -6.80 4.98
CA GLU A 133 -19.95 -7.31 6.01
C GLU A 133 -20.52 -6.11 6.75
N ASP A 134 -21.81 -5.87 6.48
CA ASP A 134 -22.76 -5.28 7.42
C ASP A 134 -22.61 -6.01 8.77
N ASP A 135 -21.62 -5.63 9.59
CA ASP A 135 -21.53 -6.07 10.98
C ASP A 135 -22.73 -5.44 11.71
N PRO A 136 -23.79 -6.22 11.98
CA PRO A 136 -25.02 -5.66 12.52
C PRO A 136 -24.79 -5.09 13.93
N MET A 137 -23.74 -5.54 14.62
CA MET A 137 -23.37 -5.03 15.94
C MET A 137 -22.70 -3.65 15.82
N LEU A 138 -21.91 -3.41 14.77
CA LEU A 138 -21.33 -2.08 14.53
C LEU A 138 -22.39 -1.07 14.12
N ASP A 139 -23.36 -1.47 13.30
CA ASP A 139 -24.44 -0.56 12.90
C ASP A 139 -25.35 -0.16 14.08
N LEU A 140 -25.61 -1.10 15.00
CA LEU A 140 -26.30 -0.82 16.26
C LEU A 140 -25.50 0.16 17.14
N ASP A 141 -24.20 -0.05 17.29
CA ASP A 141 -23.31 0.83 18.06
C ASP A 141 -23.25 2.25 17.46
N ILE A 142 -23.24 2.34 16.12
CA ILE A 142 -23.25 3.60 15.37
C ILE A 142 -24.59 4.34 15.52
N GLN A 143 -25.71 3.62 15.44
CA GLN A 143 -27.04 4.20 15.62
C GLN A 143 -27.24 4.72 17.05
N GLU A 144 -26.69 4.01 18.05
CA GLU A 144 -26.69 4.45 19.43
C GLU A 144 -25.88 5.74 19.61
N LEU A 145 -24.68 5.83 19.04
CA LEU A 145 -23.88 7.06 19.06
C LEU A 145 -24.63 8.26 18.47
N ALA A 146 -25.26 8.10 17.30
CA ALA A 146 -26.02 9.17 16.65
C ALA A 146 -27.25 9.61 17.46
N SER A 147 -27.86 8.70 18.21
CA SER A 147 -28.97 9.03 19.11
C SER A 147 -28.52 9.84 20.33
N LEU A 148 -27.34 9.53 20.88
CA LEU A 148 -26.78 10.20 22.06
C LEU A 148 -26.28 11.62 21.76
N THR A 149 -25.95 11.93 20.51
CA THR A 149 -25.52 13.27 20.07
C THR A 149 -26.68 14.18 19.67
N THR A 150 -27.81 13.61 19.26
CA THR A 150 -29.02 14.36 18.86
C THR A 150 -30.02 14.55 20.00
N GLY A 151 -29.95 13.72 21.05
CA GLY A 151 -30.72 13.89 22.28
C GLY A 151 -30.20 15.08 23.09
N GLY A 152 -31.05 16.10 23.26
CA GLY A 152 -30.74 17.39 23.90
C GLY A 152 -29.76 17.31 25.07
N GLY A 153 -28.78 18.23 25.07
CA GLY A 153 -27.58 18.19 25.91
C GLY A 153 -27.83 18.27 27.41
N ASP A 154 -28.15 17.12 28.01
CA ASP A 154 -28.06 16.90 29.45
C ASP A 154 -26.81 16.07 29.78
N LEU A 155 -26.27 16.24 30.98
CA LEU A 155 -24.99 15.69 31.44
C LEU A 155 -24.95 14.15 31.36
N GLU A 156 -26.10 13.50 31.55
CA GLU A 156 -26.25 12.04 31.44
C GLU A 156 -26.02 11.52 30.01
N ASN A 157 -26.41 12.28 28.97
CA ASN A 157 -26.16 11.90 27.58
C ASN A 157 -24.67 12.01 27.23
N PHE A 158 -23.98 12.99 27.80
CA PHE A 158 -22.53 13.14 27.64
C PHE A 158 -21.76 11.97 28.28
N GLU A 159 -22.10 11.59 29.51
CA GLU A 159 -21.46 10.44 30.17
C GLU A 159 -21.70 9.12 29.43
N ARG A 160 -22.90 8.91 28.88
CA ARG A 160 -23.23 7.74 28.05
C ARG A 160 -22.44 7.73 26.75
N LEU A 161 -22.29 8.88 26.10
CA LEU A 161 -21.50 9.01 24.88
C LEU A 161 -20.02 8.65 25.13
N PHE A 162 -19.43 9.15 26.21
CA PHE A 162 -18.04 8.82 26.55
C PHE A 162 -17.87 7.34 26.93
N SER A 163 -18.86 6.77 27.62
CA SER A 163 -18.86 5.33 27.94
C SER A 163 -18.91 4.49 26.67
N LYS A 164 -19.77 4.87 25.70
CA LYS A 164 -19.89 4.18 24.41
C LYS A 164 -18.63 4.32 23.55
N LEU A 165 -18.04 5.51 23.47
CA LEU A 165 -16.76 5.72 22.78
C LEU A 165 -15.63 4.88 23.38
N LYS A 166 -15.63 4.72 24.71
CA LYS A 166 -14.66 3.87 25.40
C LYS A 166 -14.86 2.38 25.05
N GLU A 167 -16.10 1.89 25.06
CA GLU A 167 -16.41 0.50 24.64
C GLU A 167 -15.99 0.23 23.20
N MET A 168 -16.30 1.15 22.29
CA MET A 168 -15.92 1.06 20.88
C MET A 168 -14.40 1.09 20.69
N LYS A 169 -13.69 1.91 21.47
CA LYS A 169 -12.22 1.93 21.49
C LYS A 169 -11.64 0.61 22.00
N ASP A 170 -12.21 0.05 23.06
CA ASP A 170 -11.75 -1.21 23.66
C ASP A 170 -12.02 -2.39 22.70
N LYS A 171 -13.15 -2.39 21.98
CA LYS A 171 -13.47 -3.34 20.90
C LYS A 171 -12.48 -3.19 19.73
N ALA A 172 -12.20 -1.97 19.28
CA ALA A 172 -11.24 -1.72 18.20
C ALA A 172 -9.82 -2.23 18.54
N ALA A 173 -9.44 -2.20 19.82
CA ALA A 173 -8.14 -2.69 20.28
C ALA A 173 -7.98 -4.22 20.17
N THR A 174 -9.08 -4.98 20.18
CA THR A 174 -9.04 -6.44 20.02
C THR A 174 -9.09 -6.89 18.57
N LEU A 175 -9.40 -5.98 17.64
CA LEU A 175 -9.47 -6.27 16.20
C LEU A 175 -8.08 -6.26 15.53
N PRO A 176 -7.86 -7.08 14.48
CA PRO A 176 -6.73 -6.97 13.55
C PRO A 176 -6.65 -5.58 12.91
N HIS A 177 -5.47 -5.20 12.41
CA HIS A 177 -5.18 -3.85 11.93
C HIS A 177 -6.20 -3.34 10.89
N GLU A 178 -6.54 -4.16 9.89
CA GLU A 178 -7.47 -3.78 8.82
C GLU A 178 -8.91 -3.63 9.31
N GLN A 179 -9.38 -4.55 10.17
CA GLN A 179 -10.70 -4.42 10.81
C GLN A 179 -10.76 -3.22 11.75
N ARG A 180 -9.65 -2.88 12.41
CA ARG A 180 -9.54 -1.66 13.23
C ARG A 180 -9.63 -0.40 12.39
N LYS A 181 -9.07 -0.39 11.18
CA LYS A 181 -9.16 0.73 10.22
C LYS A 181 -10.61 0.95 9.79
N MET A 182 -11.30 -0.12 9.35
CA MET A 182 -12.73 -0.06 8.99
C MET A 182 -13.60 0.39 10.16
N HIS A 183 -13.35 -0.16 11.35
CA HIS A 183 -14.05 0.23 12.57
C HIS A 183 -13.84 1.72 12.87
N ALA A 184 -12.60 2.21 12.80
CA ALA A 184 -12.28 3.61 13.05
C ALA A 184 -12.92 4.55 12.02
N GLU A 185 -12.94 4.16 10.75
CA GLU A 185 -13.60 4.91 9.68
C GLU A 185 -15.10 5.04 9.93
N LYS A 186 -15.78 3.92 10.22
CA LYS A 186 -17.21 3.92 10.56
C LYS A 186 -17.52 4.80 11.78
N VAL A 187 -16.71 4.73 12.84
CA VAL A 187 -16.85 5.60 14.03
C VAL A 187 -16.67 7.07 13.67
N ALA A 188 -15.66 7.40 12.87
CA ALA A 188 -15.35 8.78 12.48
C ALA A 188 -16.47 9.39 11.63
N LYS A 189 -16.96 8.66 10.63
CA LYS A 189 -18.09 9.08 9.79
C LYS A 189 -19.36 9.29 10.62
N ALA A 190 -19.66 8.36 11.53
CA ALA A 190 -20.80 8.48 12.44
C ALA A 190 -20.72 9.71 13.34
N PHE A 191 -19.55 9.95 13.94
CA PHE A 191 -19.30 11.12 14.79
C PHE A 191 -19.41 12.43 14.01
N TRP A 192 -18.93 12.47 12.76
CA TRP A 192 -19.06 13.63 11.88
C TRP A 192 -20.51 14.00 11.59
N MET A 193 -21.31 13.01 11.17
CA MET A 193 -22.74 13.21 10.91
C MET A 193 -23.49 13.65 12.18
N ALA A 194 -23.11 13.09 13.32
CA ALA A 194 -23.71 13.38 14.61
C ALA A 194 -23.50 14.82 15.10
N ILE A 195 -22.39 15.48 14.75
CA ILE A 195 -22.16 16.90 15.08
C ILE A 195 -22.75 17.87 14.04
N GLY A 196 -23.52 17.35 13.08
CA GLY A 196 -24.18 18.11 12.02
C GLY A 196 -23.34 18.28 10.74
N GLY A 197 -22.27 17.50 10.57
CA GLY A 197 -21.53 17.42 9.32
C GLY A 197 -22.34 16.69 8.23
N ASP A 198 -22.17 17.10 6.98
CA ASP A 198 -22.93 16.52 5.87
C ASP A 198 -22.25 15.23 5.36
N ARG A 199 -23.06 14.31 4.84
CA ARG A 199 -22.57 13.04 4.27
C ARG A 199 -21.78 13.28 2.98
N ASP A 200 -22.16 14.30 2.21
CA ASP A 200 -21.47 14.67 0.96
C ASP A 200 -20.04 15.15 1.22
N GLU A 201 -19.73 15.66 2.42
CA GLU A 201 -18.38 16.11 2.80
C GLU A 201 -17.40 14.95 3.04
N ILE A 202 -17.91 13.72 3.20
CA ILE A 202 -17.14 12.52 3.56
C ILE A 202 -17.25 11.38 2.53
N GLU A 203 -18.12 11.49 1.52
CA GLU A 203 -18.34 10.44 0.52
C GLU A 203 -17.17 10.22 -0.45
N GLY A 204 -16.24 11.18 -0.60
CA GLY A 204 -15.03 11.05 -1.43
C GLY A 204 -13.74 10.76 -0.65
N LEU A 205 -13.83 10.46 0.65
CA LEU A 205 -12.67 10.16 1.52
C LEU A 205 -12.50 8.66 1.80
N SER A 206 -13.37 7.82 1.22
CA SER A 206 -13.22 6.36 1.28
C SER A 206 -11.96 5.93 0.53
N SER A 207 -11.18 5.02 1.12
CA SER A 207 -9.97 4.48 0.47
C SER A 207 -10.26 3.53 -0.70
N ASP A 208 -11.51 3.42 -1.14
CA ASP A 208 -11.95 2.46 -2.17
C ASP A 208 -12.15 3.11 -3.56
N GLU A 209 -11.86 4.41 -3.73
CA GLU A 209 -11.83 5.07 -5.05
C GLU A 209 -10.39 5.37 -5.52
N GLU A 210 -9.58 4.34 -5.77
CA GLU A 210 -8.48 4.43 -6.75
C GLU A 210 -8.51 3.21 -7.68
N HIS A 211 -8.68 3.51 -8.98
CA HIS A 211 -8.92 2.60 -10.10
C HIS A 211 -7.63 2.01 -10.69
#